data_AF-A0A6G8P133-F1
#
_entry.id   AF-A0A6G8P133-F1
#
_cell.length_a   1.000
_cell.length_b   1.000
_cell.length_c   1.000
_cell.angle_alpha   90.00
_cell.angle_beta   90.00
_cell.angle_gamma   90.00
#
_symmetry.space_group_name_H-M   'P 1'
#
loop_
_entity.id
_entity.type
_entity.pdbx_description
1 polymer ?
#
loop_
_entity_poly.entity_id
_entity_poly.type
_entity_poly.pdbx_seq_one_letter_code
_entity_poly.pdbx_strand_id
1 'polypeptide(L)' 'MGSPYTPQNAEDAISHLERILSADGADSLFNRTYWRARVQQVSATRGLTPQQRARLARLLESLPSPVRGEEPS' A
#
# COMPACT_ATOMS: atom_id res chain seq x y z
N MET A 1 -13.25 -10.17 -10.96
CA MET A 1 -12.00 -10.80 -10.49
C MET A 1 -11.73 -10.31 -9.08
N GLY A 2 -11.78 -11.19 -8.08
CA GLY A 2 -11.54 -10.82 -6.68
C GLY A 2 -10.06 -10.66 -6.41
N SER A 3 -9.71 -9.76 -5.50
CA SER A 3 -8.33 -9.63 -5.02
C SER A 3 -7.82 -11.00 -4.54
N PRO A 4 -6.60 -11.43 -4.93
CA PRO A 4 -6.04 -12.76 -4.59
C PRO A 4 -5.67 -12.91 -3.10
N TYR A 5 -6.02 -11.92 -2.27
CA TYR A 5 -5.71 -11.87 -0.85
C TYR A 5 -6.88 -12.44 -0.05
N THR A 6 -6.62 -13.53 0.68
CA THR A 6 -7.48 -13.98 1.77
C THR A 6 -7.27 -13.08 2.99
N PRO A 7 -8.25 -12.96 3.91
CA PRO A 7 -8.10 -12.14 5.12
C PRO A 7 -6.90 -12.52 6.00
N GLN A 8 -6.45 -13.79 5.93
CA GLN A 8 -5.23 -14.26 6.59
C GLN A 8 -3.96 -13.77 5.89
N ASN A 9 -3.94 -13.77 4.55
CA ASN A 9 -2.81 -13.20 3.79
C ASN A 9 -2.79 -11.68 3.82
N ALA A 10 -3.91 -11.02 4.14
CA ALA A 10 -3.97 -9.57 4.23
C ALA A 10 -3.16 -9.05 5.43
N GLU A 11 -3.21 -9.70 6.61
CA GLU A 11 -2.38 -9.33 7.77
C GLU A 11 -0.87 -9.44 7.44
N ASP A 12 -0.48 -10.54 6.81
CA ASP A 12 0.92 -10.80 6.46
C ASP A 12 1.41 -9.82 5.39
N ALA A 13 0.57 -9.56 4.37
CA ALA A 13 0.86 -8.57 3.34
C ALA A 13 0.98 -7.15 3.91
N ILE A 14 0.12 -6.76 4.87
CA ILE A 14 0.18 -5.47 5.56
C ILE A 14 1.48 -5.38 6.38
N SER A 15 1.79 -6.39 7.19
CA SER A 15 3.00 -6.42 8.02
C SER A 15 4.28 -6.36 7.16
N HIS A 16 4.26 -7.04 6.02
CA HIS A 16 5.34 -7.03 5.04
C HIS A 16 5.49 -5.65 4.37
N LEU A 17 4.37 -4.98 4.03
CA LEU A 17 4.36 -3.61 3.52
C LEU A 17 4.92 -2.63 4.56
N GLU A 18 4.48 -2.72 5.81
CA GLU A 18 4.97 -1.88 6.92
C GLU A 18 6.48 -2.05 7.09
N ARG A 19 6.98 -3.28 7.04
CA ARG A 19 8.41 -3.57 7.20
C ARG A 19 9.27 -3.03 6.07
N ILE A 20 8.86 -3.21 4.80
CA ILE A 20 9.67 -2.75 3.66
C ILE A 20 9.67 -1.21 3.55
N LEU A 21 8.53 -0.59 3.85
CA LEU A 21 8.43 0.87 3.86
C LEU A 21 9.21 1.49 5.02
N SER A 22 9.37 0.77 6.14
CA SER A 22 10.16 1.21 7.29
C SER A 22 11.66 0.91 7.16
N ALA A 23 12.05 -0.14 6.43
CA ALA A 23 13.42 -0.68 6.46
C ALA A 23 14.41 -0.03 5.47
N ASP A 24 13.97 0.48 4.31
CA ASP A 24 14.92 1.04 3.31
C ASP A 24 14.28 1.84 2.15
N GLY A 25 13.05 1.55 1.71
CA GLY A 25 12.76 1.62 0.27
C GLY A 25 11.84 2.73 -0.28
N ALA A 26 11.68 3.88 0.37
CA ALA A 26 10.91 5.01 -0.19
C ALA A 26 11.77 6.01 -1.01
N ASP A 27 13.07 5.74 -1.13
CA ASP A 27 14.04 6.64 -1.74
C ASP A 27 14.13 6.53 -3.28
N SER A 28 13.78 5.38 -3.85
CA SER A 28 13.70 5.26 -5.30
C SER A 28 12.38 5.86 -5.79
N LEU A 29 12.41 7.03 -6.43
CA LEU A 29 11.25 7.77 -6.96
C LEU A 29 10.22 6.88 -7.69
N PHE A 30 10.65 5.78 -8.30
CA PHE A 30 9.80 4.80 -8.99
C PHE A 30 9.02 3.85 -8.05
N ASN A 31 9.51 3.61 -6.84
CA ASN A 31 8.93 2.67 -5.90
C ASN A 31 7.67 3.24 -5.24
N ARG A 32 7.49 4.57 -5.19
CA ARG A 32 6.36 5.22 -4.50
C ARG A 32 5.01 4.95 -5.15
N THR A 33 4.92 5.14 -6.47
CA THR A 33 3.68 4.87 -7.24
C THR A 33 3.35 3.38 -7.18
N TYR A 34 4.37 2.52 -7.24
CA TYR A 34 4.22 1.08 -7.09
C TYR A 34 3.70 0.68 -5.71
N TRP A 35 4.29 1.16 -4.61
CA TRP A 35 3.82 0.87 -3.25
C TRP A 35 2.42 1.40 -3.01
N ARG A 36 2.10 2.61 -3.50
CA ARG A 36 0.75 3.17 -3.39
C ARG A 36 -0.27 2.33 -4.15
N ALA A 37 0.05 1.87 -5.37
CA ALA A 37 -0.81 0.96 -6.11
C ALA A 37 -1.01 -0.36 -5.34
N ARG A 38 0.06 -0.89 -4.74
CA ARG A 38 -0.01 -2.13 -3.95
C ARG A 38 -0.87 -1.97 -2.69
N VAL A 39 -0.70 -0.89 -1.93
CA VAL A 39 -1.51 -0.60 -0.73
C VAL A 39 -2.99 -0.41 -1.09
N GLN A 40 -3.29 0.27 -2.20
CA GLN A 40 -4.67 0.38 -2.71
C GLN A 40 -5.26 -0.96 -3.13
N GLN A 41 -4.47 -1.83 -3.78
CA GLN A 41 -4.90 -3.16 -4.18
C GLN A 41 -5.21 -4.04 -2.96
N VAL A 42 -4.40 -3.96 -1.91
CA VAL A 42 -4.69 -4.64 -0.64
C VAL A 42 -5.95 -4.07 0.00
N SER A 43 -6.12 -2.74 0.03
CA SER A 43 -7.32 -2.06 0.57
C SER A 43 -8.62 -2.41 -0.18
N ALA A 44 -8.53 -2.77 -1.46
CA ALA A 44 -9.64 -3.26 -2.27
C ALA A 44 -10.08 -4.69 -1.90
N THR A 45 -9.33 -5.40 -1.05
CA THR A 45 -9.67 -6.75 -0.59
C THR A 45 -10.95 -6.73 0.25
N ARG A 46 -11.96 -7.51 -0.14
CA ARG A 46 -13.18 -7.72 0.65
C ARG A 46 -12.86 -8.56 1.88
N GLY A 47 -13.40 -8.18 3.04
CA GLY A 47 -13.20 -8.90 4.30
C GLY A 47 -12.05 -8.40 5.17
N LEU A 48 -11.44 -7.26 4.83
CA LEU A 48 -10.51 -6.59 5.73
C LEU A 48 -11.21 -6.12 7.00
N THR A 49 -10.56 -6.35 8.14
CA THR A 49 -11.00 -5.81 9.42
C THR A 49 -10.84 -4.28 9.44
N PRO A 50 -11.64 -3.56 10.26
CA PRO A 50 -11.49 -2.11 10.39
C PRO A 50 -10.08 -1.70 10.86
N GLN A 51 -9.41 -2.53 11.66
CA GLN A 51 -8.04 -2.30 12.10
C GLN A 51 -7.03 -2.38 10.94
N GLN A 52 -7.17 -3.36 10.06
CA GLN A 52 -6.35 -3.49 8.85
C GLN A 52 -6.52 -2.30 7.91
N ARG A 53 -7.77 -1.85 7.72
CA ARG A 53 -8.08 -0.67 6.92
C ARG A 53 -7.45 0.59 7.49
N ALA A 54 -7.48 0.77 8.81
CA ALA A 54 -6.84 1.91 9.47
C ALA A 54 -5.31 1.91 9.27
N ARG A 55 -4.66 0.75 9.34
CA ARG A 55 -3.21 0.64 9.06
C ARG A 55 -2.87 0.96 7.61
N LEU A 56 -3.63 0.41 6.66
CA LEU A 56 -3.48 0.70 5.22
C LEU A 56 -3.71 2.20 4.91
N ALA A 57 -4.66 2.83 5.58
CA ALA A 57 -4.90 4.27 5.45
C ALA A 57 -3.69 5.09 5.94
N ARG A 58 -3.16 4.80 7.13
CA ARG A 58 -1.94 5.46 7.64
C ARG A 58 -0.74 5.27 6.72
N LEU A 59 -0.59 4.07 6.14
CA LEU A 59 0.43 3.80 5.13
C LEU A 59 0.28 4.70 3.90
N LEU A 60 -0.95 4.88 3.39
CA LEU A 60 -1.22 5.78 2.26
C LEU A 60 -0.99 7.26 2.59
N GLU A 61 -1.23 7.67 3.83
CA GLU A 61 -0.99 9.03 4.32
C GLU A 61 0.50 9.30 4.54
N SER A 62 1.26 8.28 4.96
CA SER A 62 2.71 8.37 5.13
C SER A 62 3.46 8.35 3.79
N LEU A 63 2.87 7.79 2.74
CA LEU A 63 3.40 7.88 1.38
C LEU A 63 3.10 9.28 0.82
N PRO A 64 4.10 10.00 0.27
CA PRO A 64 3.88 11.31 -0.32
C PRO A 64 2.82 11.21 -1.42
N SER A 65 1.83 12.10 -1.40
CA SER A 65 0.81 12.16 -2.44
C SER A 65 1.50 12.32 -3.80
N PRO A 66 1.10 11.57 -4.84
CA PRO A 66 1.56 11.90 -6.18
C PRO A 66 1.15 13.34 -6.43
N VAL A 67 2.15 14.20 -6.66
CA VAL A 67 1.90 15.51 -7.25
C VAL A 67 1.12 15.21 -8.53
N ARG A 68 -0.12 15.68 -8.61
CA ARG A 68 -0.91 15.64 -9.85
C ARG A 68 -0.12 16.45 -10.89
N GLY A 69 0.74 15.83 -11.70
CA GLY A 69 1.42 16.57 -12.76
C GLY A 69 2.75 16.08 -13.31
N GLU A 70 3.24 14.87 -13.02
CA GLU A 70 4.38 14.35 -13.82
C GLU A 70 3.85 13.54 -14.99
N GLU A 71 3.33 14.27 -15.99
CA GLU A 71 3.18 13.80 -17.36
C GLU A 71 4.60 13.63 -17.93
N PRO A 72 5.06 12.41 -18.28
CA PRO A 72 6.35 12.27 -18.92
C PRO A 72 6.25 12.87 -20.33
N SER A 73 6.99 13.96 -20.57
CA SER A 73 7.23 14.53 -21.91
C SER A 73 8.41 13.86 -22.59
#